data_AF-A0A1V6GXY6-F1
#
_entry.id   AF-A0A1V6GXY6-F1
#
_cell.length_a   1.000
_cell.length_b   1.000
_cell.length_c   1.000
_cell.angle_alpha   90.00
_cell.angle_beta   90.00
_cell.angle_gamma   90.00
#
_symmetry.space_group_name_H-M   'P 1'
#
loop_
_entity.id
_entity.type
_entity.pdbx_description
1 polymer ?
#
loop_
_entity_poly.entity_id
_entity_poly.type
_entity_poly.pdbx_seq_one_letter_code
_entity_poly.pdbx_strand_id
1 'polypeptide(L)'
;MEQWVAGALGCGALLGAGCTGPMVEGTIFEHQPRRDPEVARIAVNTQQMSVEFRQLSEQLMVLNRNQELLEARLARVETQGAAAPRPSEEITALRRDMQLLRSERDTLRNEITSDLAARIEAIAARQQAEFNAARAAAVPQAGASAVAAPVRSGSGYEHKVERGQTLSEIARGYGKSVEAIMKANKISNPSHIRVGQVLFIPD
;
A
#
# COMPACT_ATOMS: atom_id res chain seq x y z
N MET A 1 -4.69 -26.87 25.99
CA MET A 1 -3.52 -27.13 26.87
C MET A 1 -2.40 -26.27 26.31
N GLU A 2 -1.87 -25.22 26.93
CA GLU A 2 -1.62 -24.93 28.34
C GLU A 2 -1.49 -23.39 28.52
N GLN A 3 -2.17 -22.81 29.51
CA GLN A 3 -1.62 -22.26 30.76
C GLN A 3 -0.94 -20.88 30.64
N TRP A 4 -1.69 -19.83 31.03
CA TRP A 4 -1.16 -18.53 31.43
C TRP A 4 -0.78 -18.59 32.90
N VAL A 5 0.47 -18.26 33.25
CA VAL A 5 0.89 -18.04 34.64
C VAL A 5 0.96 -16.54 34.89
N ALA A 6 0.09 -16.08 35.79
CA ALA A 6 0.12 -14.75 36.37
C ALA A 6 1.30 -14.64 37.37
N GLY A 7 2.05 -13.55 37.29
CA GLY A 7 3.08 -13.18 38.25
C GLY A 7 2.89 -11.73 38.68
N ALA A 8 1.99 -11.51 39.63
CA ALA A 8 2.05 -10.34 40.49
C ALA A 8 3.29 -10.46 41.38
N LEU A 9 3.97 -9.35 41.67
CA LEU A 9 4.54 -9.03 42.99
C LEU A 9 5.11 -7.62 42.96
N GLY A 10 4.46 -6.71 43.69
CA GLY A 10 5.08 -5.48 44.15
C GLY A 10 5.94 -5.75 45.39
N CYS A 11 7.04 -5.02 45.48
CA CYS A 11 7.73 -4.62 46.71
C CYS A 11 8.02 -3.12 46.50
N GLY A 12 7.59 -2.19 47.34
CA GLY A 12 7.72 -2.20 48.79
C GLY A 12 8.86 -1.25 49.14
N ALA A 13 8.54 -0.01 49.47
CA ALA A 13 9.48 1.01 49.92
C ALA A 13 10.19 0.58 51.22
N LEU A 14 11.48 0.92 51.37
CA LEU A 14 12.12 1.44 52.60
C LEU A 14 13.64 1.65 52.39
N LEU A 15 14.09 2.87 52.74
CA LEU A 15 15.41 3.27 53.30
C LEU A 15 16.72 3.01 52.50
N GLY A 16 17.34 4.13 52.09
CA GLY A 16 18.71 4.49 52.50
C GLY A 16 19.91 3.83 51.81
N ALA A 17 20.88 4.69 51.47
CA ALA A 17 22.24 4.41 50.99
C ALA A 17 22.38 4.12 49.47
N GLY A 18 23.15 5.00 48.83
CA GLY A 18 23.35 5.03 47.40
C GLY A 18 24.21 3.88 46.87
N CYS A 19 23.87 3.49 45.65
CA CYS A 19 24.79 2.86 44.72
C CYS A 19 24.99 3.82 43.55
N THR A 20 26.04 4.63 43.62
CA THR A 20 26.64 5.30 42.46
C THR A 20 27.59 4.31 41.78
N GLY A 21 27.26 3.89 40.57
CA GLY A 21 28.09 3.04 39.71
C GLY A 21 27.52 3.01 38.29
N PRO A 22 28.35 2.88 37.26
CA PRO A 22 28.37 3.78 36.10
C PRO A 22 27.27 3.52 35.08
N MET A 23 26.89 4.61 34.40
CA MET A 23 26.20 4.60 33.11
C MET A 23 26.89 3.62 32.16
N VAL A 24 26.27 2.48 31.94
CA VAL A 24 26.40 1.73 30.69
C VAL A 24 24.99 1.64 30.15
N GLU A 25 24.62 2.68 29.44
CA GLU A 25 23.42 2.77 28.61
C GLU A 25 23.62 1.80 27.43
N GLY A 26 23.58 0.51 27.75
CA GLY A 26 23.36 -0.54 26.78
C GLY A 26 21.91 -0.42 26.36
N THR A 27 21.64 0.46 25.41
CA THR A 27 20.42 0.42 24.62
C THR A 27 20.32 -0.99 24.05
N ILE A 28 19.57 -1.85 24.72
CA ILE A 28 18.77 -2.85 24.03
C ILE A 28 18.02 -2.01 23.01
N PHE A 29 18.45 -2.14 21.76
CA PHE A 29 17.72 -1.61 20.62
C PHE A 29 16.44 -2.44 20.57
N GLU A 30 15.51 -2.14 21.48
CA GLU A 30 14.12 -2.43 21.31
C GLU A 30 13.75 -1.55 20.12
N HIS A 31 13.94 -2.12 18.93
CA HIS A 31 13.38 -1.63 17.69
C HIS A 31 11.89 -1.56 17.97
N GLN A 32 11.42 -0.45 18.52
CA GLN A 32 10.01 -0.12 18.51
C GLN A 32 9.65 -0.27 17.03
N PRO A 33 8.85 -1.28 16.66
CA PRO A 33 8.49 -1.44 15.28
C PRO A 33 7.87 -0.10 14.92
N ARG A 34 8.48 0.62 13.96
CA ARG A 34 7.87 1.82 13.43
C ARG A 34 6.44 1.40 13.12
N ARG A 35 5.49 1.91 13.90
CA ARG A 35 4.07 1.66 13.69
C ARG A 35 3.78 2.40 12.40
N ASP A 36 4.04 1.72 11.29
CA ASP A 36 3.75 2.25 9.99
C ASP A 36 2.23 2.48 9.99
N PRO A 37 1.77 3.73 9.86
CA PRO A 37 0.35 4.04 9.90
C PRO A 37 -0.41 3.24 8.84
N GLU A 38 0.25 2.80 7.77
CA GLU A 38 -0.32 1.95 6.74
C GLU A 38 -0.54 0.51 7.23
N VAL A 39 0.43 -0.09 7.92
CA VAL A 39 0.31 -1.44 8.50
C VAL A 39 -0.75 -1.49 9.59
N ALA A 40 -0.86 -0.42 10.40
CA ALA A 40 -1.93 -0.31 11.40
C ALA A 40 -3.33 -0.22 10.76
N ARG A 41 -3.48 0.52 9.65
CA ARG A 41 -4.74 0.60 8.91
C ARG A 41 -5.12 -0.73 8.28
N ILE A 42 -4.16 -1.44 7.69
CA ILE A 42 -4.39 -2.76 7.11
C ILE A 42 -4.84 -3.73 8.21
N ALA A 43 -4.18 -3.75 9.37
CA ALA A 43 -4.55 -4.61 10.49
C ALA A 43 -5.98 -4.33 10.99
N VAL A 44 -6.36 -3.05 11.13
CA VAL A 44 -7.73 -2.67 11.51
C VAL A 44 -8.75 -3.11 10.45
N ASN A 45 -8.43 -2.93 9.17
CA ASN A 45 -9.31 -3.35 8.08
C ASN A 45 -9.48 -4.88 8.03
N THR A 46 -8.40 -5.64 8.21
CA THR A 46 -8.47 -7.11 8.29
C THR A 46 -9.26 -7.58 9.51
N GLN A 47 -9.11 -6.92 10.66
CA GLN A 47 -9.93 -7.19 11.83
C GLN A 47 -11.41 -6.90 11.56
N GLN A 48 -11.72 -5.78 10.90
CA GLN A 48 -13.08 -5.41 10.55
C GLN A 48 -13.73 -6.44 9.59
N MET A 49 -13.01 -6.85 8.53
CA MET A 49 -13.49 -7.90 7.62
C MET A 49 -13.75 -9.23 8.34
N SER A 50 -12.93 -9.59 9.34
CA SER A 50 -13.14 -10.82 10.10
C SER A 50 -14.41 -10.79 10.97
N VAL A 51 -14.81 -9.61 11.44
CA VAL A 51 -16.06 -9.41 12.21
C VAL A 51 -17.26 -9.47 11.27
N GLU A 52 -17.19 -8.81 10.12
CA GLU A 52 -18.24 -8.85 9.10
C GLU A 52 -18.48 -10.28 8.60
N PHE A 53 -17.42 -11.06 8.37
CA PHE A 53 -17.55 -12.45 7.97
C PHE A 53 -18.23 -13.31 9.06
N ARG A 54 -17.91 -13.08 10.33
CA ARG A 54 -18.59 -13.76 11.44
C ARG A 54 -20.08 -13.42 11.47
N GLN A 55 -20.42 -12.15 11.32
CA GLN A 55 -21.81 -11.68 11.30
C GLN A 55 -22.59 -12.26 10.10
N LEU A 56 -21.97 -12.33 8.92
CA LEU A 56 -22.55 -12.99 7.75
C LEU A 56 -22.80 -14.48 7.97
N SER A 57 -21.87 -15.17 8.63
CA SER A 57 -22.03 -16.60 8.95
C SER A 57 -23.21 -16.84 9.91
N GLU A 58 -23.41 -15.96 10.89
CA GLU A 58 -24.56 -16.01 11.80
C GLU A 58 -25.88 -15.72 11.07
N GLN A 59 -25.89 -14.73 10.17
CA GLN A 59 -27.06 -14.42 9.34
C GLN A 59 -27.45 -15.61 8.45
N LEU A 60 -26.47 -16.31 7.87
CA LEU A 60 -26.72 -17.52 7.09
C LEU A 60 -27.32 -18.65 7.93
N MET A 61 -26.88 -18.84 9.18
CA MET A 61 -27.47 -19.83 10.08
C MET A 61 -28.94 -19.51 10.39
N VAL A 62 -29.26 -18.23 10.65
CA VAL A 62 -30.64 -17.79 10.91
C VAL A 62 -31.51 -17.97 9.66
N LEU A 63 -31.00 -17.63 8.48
CA LEU A 63 -31.72 -17.78 7.23
C LEU A 63 -32.04 -19.25 6.93
N ASN A 64 -31.06 -20.15 7.09
CA ASN A 64 -31.28 -21.59 6.91
C ASN A 64 -32.33 -22.12 7.88
N ARG A 65 -32.29 -21.70 9.15
CA ARG A 65 -33.29 -22.10 10.14
C ARG A 65 -34.70 -21.60 9.81
N ASN A 66 -34.80 -20.39 9.26
CA ASN A 66 -36.07 -19.86 8.78
C ASN A 66 -36.59 -20.63 7.57
N GLN A 67 -35.70 -21.07 6.67
CA GLN A 67 -36.08 -21.90 5.53
C GLN A 67 -36.65 -23.24 5.99
N GLU A 68 -35.99 -23.94 6.93
CA GLU A 68 -36.50 -25.19 7.51
C GLU A 68 -37.88 -25.00 8.17
N LEU A 69 -38.09 -23.86 8.83
CA LEU A 69 -39.36 -23.54 9.49
C LEU A 69 -40.48 -23.28 8.47
N LEU A 70 -40.16 -22.63 7.36
CA LEU A 70 -41.09 -22.45 6.24
C LEU A 70 -41.43 -23.77 5.56
N GLU A 71 -40.45 -24.65 5.35
CA GLU A 71 -40.68 -26.00 4.81
C GLU A 71 -41.58 -26.82 5.75
N ALA A 72 -41.36 -26.76 7.07
CA ALA A 72 -42.23 -27.41 8.05
C ALA A 72 -43.65 -26.81 8.13
N ARG A 73 -43.81 -25.51 7.85
CA ARG A 73 -45.13 -24.88 7.75
C ARG A 73 -45.85 -25.31 6.47
N LEU A 74 -45.14 -25.37 5.35
CA LEU A 74 -45.67 -25.84 4.08
C LEU A 74 -46.19 -27.29 4.19
N ALA A 75 -45.41 -28.20 4.76
CA ALA A 75 -45.81 -29.59 4.96
C ALA A 75 -47.09 -29.73 5.83
N ARG A 76 -47.27 -28.86 6.83
CA ARG A 76 -48.50 -28.81 7.64
C ARG A 76 -49.71 -28.31 6.86
N VAL A 77 -49.53 -27.34 5.98
CA VAL A 77 -50.61 -26.84 5.12
C VAL A 77 -51.00 -27.88 4.06
N GLU A 78 -50.02 -28.56 3.45
CA GLU A 78 -50.29 -29.63 2.48
C GLU A 78 -51.06 -30.80 3.09
N THR A 79 -50.71 -31.21 4.32
CA THR A 79 -51.43 -32.27 5.05
C THR A 79 -52.84 -31.84 5.48
N GLN A 80 -53.06 -30.57 5.82
CA GLN A 80 -54.39 -30.01 6.12
C GLN A 80 -55.26 -29.88 4.87
N GLY A 81 -54.67 -29.58 3.70
CA GLY A 81 -55.35 -29.50 2.42
C GLY A 81 -55.92 -30.85 1.92
N ALA A 82 -55.48 -31.99 2.47
CA ALA A 82 -55.97 -33.30 2.09
C ALA A 82 -57.35 -33.67 2.67
N ALA A 83 -57.91 -32.88 3.60
CA ALA A 83 -59.13 -33.22 4.34
C ALA A 83 -60.43 -32.49 3.89
N ALA A 84 -60.42 -31.68 2.83
CA ALA A 84 -61.61 -30.97 2.33
C ALA A 84 -61.72 -30.95 0.79
N PRO A 85 -62.93 -31.02 0.19
CA PRO A 85 -63.07 -31.07 -1.25
C PRO A 85 -63.04 -29.65 -1.87
N ARG A 86 -61.83 -29.14 -2.17
CA ARG A 86 -61.38 -28.42 -3.41
C ARG A 86 -59.97 -27.78 -3.22
N PRO A 87 -58.88 -28.56 -3.04
CA PRO A 87 -57.52 -28.03 -2.77
C PRO A 87 -56.64 -27.89 -4.03
N SER A 88 -56.98 -28.58 -5.13
CA SER A 88 -56.09 -28.72 -6.28
C SER A 88 -55.92 -27.43 -7.09
N GLU A 89 -56.97 -26.59 -7.18
CA GLU A 89 -56.91 -25.33 -7.93
C GLU A 89 -56.07 -24.26 -7.20
N GLU A 90 -56.26 -24.09 -5.88
CA GLU A 90 -55.44 -23.17 -5.09
C GLU A 90 -53.97 -23.61 -5.03
N ILE A 91 -53.70 -24.92 -4.86
CA ILE A 91 -52.33 -25.45 -4.86
C ILE A 91 -51.66 -25.24 -6.23
N THR A 92 -52.40 -25.39 -7.34
CA THR A 92 -51.85 -25.16 -8.68
C THR A 92 -51.66 -23.66 -9.00
N ALA A 93 -52.52 -22.79 -8.47
CA ALA A 93 -52.33 -21.34 -8.55
C ALA A 93 -51.10 -20.89 -7.76
N LEU A 94 -50.97 -21.34 -6.51
CA LEU A 94 -49.82 -21.01 -5.66
C LEU A 94 -48.49 -21.52 -6.26
N ARG A 95 -48.49 -22.70 -6.89
CA ARG A 95 -47.31 -23.22 -7.60
C ARG A 95 -46.92 -22.33 -8.78
N ARG A 96 -47.89 -21.79 -9.53
CA ARG A 96 -47.64 -20.84 -10.62
C ARG A 96 -47.04 -19.54 -10.09
N ASP A 97 -47.60 -18.99 -9.00
CA ASP A 97 -47.08 -17.76 -8.39
C ASP A 97 -45.67 -17.94 -7.83
N MET A 98 -45.39 -19.08 -7.18
CA MET A 98 -44.04 -19.42 -6.73
C MET A 98 -43.04 -19.56 -7.89
N GLN A 99 -43.47 -20.08 -9.03
CA GLN A 99 -42.64 -20.18 -10.22
C GLN A 99 -42.37 -18.80 -10.83
N LEU A 100 -43.37 -17.93 -10.85
CA LEU A 100 -43.23 -16.54 -11.31
C LEU A 100 -42.25 -15.76 -10.43
N LEU A 101 -42.43 -15.80 -9.10
CA LEU A 101 -41.53 -15.13 -8.15
C LEU A 101 -40.08 -15.65 -8.22
N ARG A 102 -39.89 -16.95 -8.50
CA ARG A 102 -38.55 -17.49 -8.76
C ARG A 102 -37.96 -16.91 -10.04
N SER A 103 -38.74 -16.87 -11.12
CA SER A 103 -38.26 -16.30 -12.39
C SER A 103 -37.94 -14.80 -12.27
N GLU A 104 -38.75 -14.02 -11.57
CA GLU A 104 -38.48 -12.60 -11.33
C GLU A 104 -37.20 -12.39 -10.51
N ARG A 105 -37.00 -13.21 -9.48
CA ARG A 105 -35.78 -13.18 -8.67
C ARG A 105 -34.55 -13.53 -9.49
N ASP A 106 -34.64 -14.54 -10.36
CA ASP A 106 -33.54 -14.96 -11.21
C ASP A 106 -33.20 -13.86 -12.22
N THR A 107 -34.20 -13.19 -12.78
CA THR A 107 -34.01 -12.01 -13.62
C THR A 107 -33.31 -10.89 -12.87
N LEU A 108 -33.80 -10.52 -11.68
CA LEU A 108 -33.21 -9.46 -10.88
C LEU A 108 -31.77 -9.81 -10.45
N ARG A 109 -31.52 -11.06 -10.08
CA ARG A 109 -30.16 -11.54 -9.77
C ARG A 109 -29.24 -11.34 -10.96
N ASN A 110 -29.67 -11.76 -12.15
CA ASN A 110 -28.87 -11.64 -13.36
C ASN A 110 -28.57 -10.17 -13.69
N GLU A 111 -29.56 -9.29 -13.55
CA GLU A 111 -29.41 -7.84 -13.75
C GLU A 111 -28.41 -7.21 -12.76
N ILE A 112 -28.53 -7.53 -11.47
CA ILE A 112 -27.59 -7.05 -10.45
C ILE A 112 -26.17 -7.56 -10.75
N THR A 113 -26.02 -8.84 -11.11
CA THR A 113 -24.70 -9.40 -11.40
C THR A 113 -24.05 -8.79 -12.63
N SER A 114 -24.82 -8.52 -13.69
CA SER A 114 -24.29 -7.91 -14.91
C SER A 114 -23.95 -6.43 -14.70
N ASP A 115 -24.78 -5.68 -13.95
CA ASP A 115 -24.50 -4.29 -13.58
C ASP A 115 -23.25 -4.20 -12.70
N LEU A 116 -23.12 -5.08 -11.69
CA LEU A 116 -21.93 -5.10 -10.84
C LEU A 116 -20.68 -5.46 -11.65
N ALA A 117 -20.75 -6.46 -12.54
CA ALA A 117 -19.64 -6.82 -13.42
C ALA A 117 -19.22 -5.63 -14.30
N ALA A 118 -20.18 -4.95 -14.92
CA ALA A 118 -19.93 -3.76 -15.75
C ALA A 118 -19.30 -2.61 -14.93
N ARG A 119 -19.73 -2.38 -13.69
CA ARG A 119 -19.14 -1.39 -12.80
C ARG A 119 -17.70 -1.72 -12.42
N ILE A 120 -17.41 -2.98 -12.12
CA ILE A 120 -16.05 -3.44 -11.81
C ILE A 120 -15.13 -3.22 -13.02
N GLU A 121 -15.58 -3.61 -14.21
CA GLU A 121 -14.84 -3.39 -15.45
C GLU A 121 -14.58 -1.90 -15.71
N ALA A 122 -15.58 -1.04 -15.47
CA ALA A 122 -15.43 0.40 -15.63
C ALA A 122 -14.41 0.99 -14.65
N ILE A 123 -14.39 0.53 -13.39
CA ILE A 123 -13.39 0.96 -12.40
C ILE A 123 -11.99 0.50 -12.81
N ALA A 124 -11.85 -0.77 -13.21
CA ALA A 124 -10.58 -1.32 -13.66
C ALA A 124 -10.04 -0.57 -14.90
N ALA A 125 -10.90 -0.25 -15.86
CA ALA A 125 -10.53 0.53 -17.04
C ALA A 125 -10.05 1.94 -16.67
N ARG A 126 -10.71 2.61 -15.72
CA ARG A 126 -10.28 3.93 -15.22
C ARG A 126 -8.92 3.86 -14.53
N GLN A 127 -8.72 2.89 -13.66
CA GLN A 127 -7.43 2.67 -12.98
C GLN A 127 -6.30 2.38 -13.99
N GLN A 128 -6.56 1.58 -15.01
CA GLN A 128 -5.58 1.30 -16.05
C GLN A 128 -5.24 2.54 -16.88
N ALA A 129 -6.24 3.38 -17.18
CA ALA A 129 -6.02 4.64 -17.89
C ALA A 129 -5.17 5.61 -17.05
N GLU A 130 -5.47 5.76 -15.76
CA GLU A 130 -4.68 6.56 -14.83
C GLU A 130 -3.24 6.04 -14.71
N PHE A 131 -3.06 4.72 -14.61
CA PHE A 131 -1.73 4.10 -14.57
C PHE A 131 -0.96 4.33 -15.87
N ASN A 132 -1.60 4.17 -17.03
CA ASN A 132 -0.98 4.43 -18.33
C ASN A 132 -0.62 5.92 -18.49
N ALA A 133 -1.49 6.83 -18.03
CA ALA A 133 -1.23 8.27 -18.04
C ALA A 133 -0.08 8.64 -17.08
N ALA A 134 -0.04 8.07 -15.87
CA ALA A 134 1.04 8.25 -14.92
C ALA A 134 2.36 7.74 -15.48
N ARG A 135 2.34 6.56 -16.14
CA ARG A 135 3.52 5.99 -16.80
C ARG A 135 3.97 6.85 -17.99
N ALA A 136 3.05 7.40 -18.78
CA ALA A 136 3.36 8.33 -19.86
C ALA A 136 3.95 9.65 -19.35
N ALA A 137 3.44 10.18 -18.23
CA ALA A 137 4.00 11.36 -17.54
C ALA A 137 5.36 11.07 -16.87
N ALA A 138 5.60 9.83 -16.45
CA ALA A 138 6.85 9.37 -15.88
C ALA A 138 7.89 8.95 -16.94
N VAL A 139 7.53 8.90 -18.24
CA VAL A 139 8.54 8.88 -19.31
C VAL A 139 9.24 10.24 -19.21
N PRO A 140 10.54 10.31 -18.89
CA PRO A 140 11.25 11.57 -18.99
C PRO A 140 11.10 12.01 -20.45
N GLN A 141 10.56 13.21 -20.67
CA GLN A 141 10.67 13.87 -21.97
C GLN A 141 12.17 14.01 -22.26
N ALA A 142 12.73 13.00 -22.93
CA ALA A 142 13.99 13.06 -23.61
C ALA A 142 13.76 13.96 -24.83
N GLY A 143 13.70 15.26 -24.56
CA GLY A 143 13.38 16.29 -25.54
C GLY A 143 13.18 17.63 -24.84
N ALA A 144 14.28 18.40 -24.75
CA ALA A 144 14.38 19.81 -24.33
C ALA A 144 14.57 20.09 -22.83
N SER A 145 15.73 19.72 -22.28
CA SER A 145 16.78 20.70 -21.94
C SER A 145 17.98 19.97 -21.31
N ALA A 146 18.66 19.16 -22.12
CA ALA A 146 20.08 18.96 -21.87
C ALA A 146 20.74 20.27 -22.31
N VAL A 147 20.95 21.19 -21.36
CA VAL A 147 22.02 22.18 -21.52
C VAL A 147 23.26 21.34 -21.73
N ALA A 148 23.69 21.24 -22.99
CA ALA A 148 24.89 20.51 -23.36
C ALA A 148 26.00 20.98 -22.43
N ALA A 149 26.42 20.10 -21.51
CA ALA A 149 27.76 20.19 -20.97
C ALA A 149 28.67 20.32 -22.22
N PRO A 150 29.54 21.34 -22.30
CA PRO A 150 30.40 21.47 -23.46
C PRO A 150 31.12 20.15 -23.61
N VAL A 151 30.90 19.48 -24.75
CA VAL A 151 31.65 18.29 -25.13
C VAL A 151 33.10 18.75 -25.15
N ARG A 152 33.84 18.40 -24.11
CA ARG A 152 35.24 18.77 -23.98
C ARG A 152 35.97 17.85 -24.94
N SER A 153 36.33 18.37 -26.11
CA SER A 153 37.09 17.64 -27.12
C SER A 153 38.53 17.48 -26.64
N GLY A 154 38.81 16.44 -25.84
CA GLY A 154 40.14 16.11 -25.37
C GLY A 154 40.11 14.98 -24.34
N SER A 155 41.16 14.15 -24.32
CA SER A 155 41.45 13.30 -23.18
C SER A 155 41.98 14.17 -22.03
N GLY A 156 41.70 13.77 -20.79
CA GLY A 156 42.09 14.52 -19.61
C GLY A 156 41.55 13.89 -18.34
N TYR A 157 41.91 14.47 -17.21
CA TYR A 157 41.54 13.98 -15.88
C TYR A 157 40.46 14.84 -15.24
N GLU A 158 39.58 14.22 -14.46
CA GLU A 158 38.65 14.95 -13.60
C GLU A 158 39.26 15.06 -12.19
N HIS A 159 39.48 16.29 -11.72
CA HIS A 159 39.98 16.58 -10.38
C HIS A 159 38.91 17.27 -9.55
N LYS A 160 38.60 16.71 -8.38
CA LYS A 160 37.67 17.32 -7.43
C LYS A 160 38.43 18.25 -6.49
N VAL A 161 38.08 19.53 -6.48
CA VAL A 161 38.74 20.54 -5.64
C VAL A 161 38.52 20.22 -4.16
N GLU A 162 39.61 20.04 -3.43
CA GLU A 162 39.59 19.82 -1.99
C GLU A 162 39.70 21.14 -1.22
N ARG A 163 39.43 21.10 0.09
CA ARG A 163 39.47 22.30 0.94
C ARG A 163 40.87 22.88 1.00
N GLY A 164 41.01 24.14 0.59
CA GLY A 164 42.28 24.88 0.63
C GLY A 164 43.11 24.79 -0.64
N GLN A 165 42.70 24.01 -1.64
CA GLN A 165 43.38 23.96 -2.93
C GLN A 165 43.07 25.20 -3.77
N THR A 166 44.11 25.78 -4.38
CA THR A 166 43.99 26.85 -5.37
C THR A 166 44.16 26.31 -6.80
N LEU A 167 43.64 27.04 -7.79
CA LEU A 167 43.78 26.62 -9.20
C LEU A 167 45.25 26.54 -9.63
N SER A 168 46.11 27.40 -9.06
CA SER A 168 47.56 27.39 -9.31
C SER A 168 48.26 26.15 -8.75
N GLU A 169 47.88 25.69 -7.56
CA GLU A 169 48.43 24.46 -6.97
C GLU A 169 47.99 23.22 -7.74
N ILE A 170 46.72 23.16 -8.14
CA ILE A 170 46.19 22.08 -8.98
C ILE A 170 46.93 22.07 -10.32
N ALA A 171 47.03 23.22 -11.00
CA ALA A 171 47.73 23.32 -12.27
C ALA A 171 49.18 22.83 -12.18
N ARG A 172 49.90 23.23 -11.13
CA ARG A 172 51.28 22.78 -10.86
C ARG A 172 51.35 21.28 -10.57
N GLY A 173 50.39 20.72 -9.84
CA GLY A 173 50.33 19.28 -9.54
C GLY A 173 50.19 18.41 -10.79
N TYR A 174 49.48 18.91 -11.81
CA TYR A 174 49.27 18.23 -13.09
C TYR A 174 50.23 18.69 -14.20
N GLY A 175 51.16 19.61 -13.92
CA GLY A 175 52.10 20.15 -14.92
C GLY A 175 51.42 20.97 -16.02
N LYS A 176 50.27 21.59 -15.73
CA LYS A 176 49.48 22.40 -16.68
C LYS A 176 49.52 23.88 -16.32
N SER A 177 49.20 24.73 -17.30
CA SER A 177 49.01 26.16 -17.04
C SER A 177 47.62 26.40 -16.48
N VAL A 178 47.51 27.40 -15.59
CA VAL A 178 46.23 27.84 -15.03
C VAL A 178 45.26 28.24 -16.14
N GLU A 179 45.75 28.91 -17.18
CA GLU A 179 44.97 29.34 -18.34
C GLU A 179 44.38 28.16 -19.13
N ALA A 180 45.12 27.06 -19.29
CA ALA A 180 44.64 25.87 -19.99
C ALA A 180 43.46 25.23 -19.25
N ILE A 181 43.55 25.12 -17.91
CA ILE A 181 42.48 24.59 -17.07
C ILE A 181 41.28 25.55 -17.05
N MET A 182 41.51 26.86 -16.99
CA MET A 182 40.46 27.87 -17.06
C MET A 182 39.69 27.79 -18.38
N LYS A 183 40.40 27.68 -19.51
CA LYS A 183 39.79 27.55 -20.83
C LYS A 183 38.98 26.26 -20.97
N ALA A 184 39.50 25.14 -20.48
CA ALA A 184 38.83 23.84 -20.54
C ALA A 184 37.57 23.74 -19.65
N ASN A 185 37.53 24.52 -18.56
CA ASN A 185 36.39 24.56 -17.63
C ASN A 185 35.52 25.80 -17.74
N LYS A 186 35.80 26.69 -18.71
CA LYS A 186 35.11 27.98 -18.89
C LYS A 186 35.10 28.84 -17.63
N ILE A 187 36.21 28.85 -16.90
CA ILE A 187 36.38 29.65 -15.68
C ILE A 187 37.01 30.99 -16.07
N SER A 188 36.33 32.10 -15.77
CA SER A 188 36.83 33.45 -16.06
C SER A 188 37.74 33.99 -14.95
N ASN A 189 37.55 33.56 -13.71
CA ASN A 189 38.34 34.01 -12.56
C ASN A 189 38.98 32.80 -11.84
N PRO A 190 40.32 32.70 -11.79
CA PRO A 190 41.01 31.58 -11.15
C PRO A 190 40.78 31.49 -9.62
N SER A 191 40.38 32.59 -8.97
CA SER A 191 40.06 32.62 -7.54
C SER A 191 38.63 32.17 -7.23
N HIS A 192 37.79 31.97 -8.25
CA HIS A 192 36.38 31.56 -8.11
C HIS A 192 36.21 30.04 -8.29
N ILE A 193 36.98 29.25 -7.55
CA ILE A 193 36.78 27.80 -7.46
C ILE A 193 36.22 27.43 -6.09
N ARG A 194 35.28 26.48 -6.05
CA ARG A 194 34.61 26.05 -4.82
C ARG A 194 35.05 24.66 -4.42
N VAL A 195 35.13 24.40 -3.12
CA VAL A 195 35.37 23.06 -2.59
C VAL A 195 34.28 22.11 -3.07
N GLY A 196 34.68 20.95 -3.58
CA GLY A 196 33.79 19.95 -4.17
C GLY A 196 33.47 20.15 -5.66
N GLN A 197 33.93 21.25 -6.27
CA GLN A 197 33.81 21.46 -7.71
C GLN A 197 34.69 20.47 -8.48
N VAL A 198 34.16 19.88 -9.55
CA VAL A 198 34.93 19.00 -10.44
C VAL A 198 35.50 19.83 -11.59
N LEU A 199 36.82 19.79 -11.73
CA LEU A 199 37.58 20.47 -12.78
C LEU A 199 38.13 19.44 -13.77
N PHE A 200 37.99 19.73 -15.06
CA PHE A 200 38.59 18.94 -16.12
C PHE A 200 40.00 19.46 -16.46
N ILE A 201 40.98 18.59 -16.41
CA ILE A 201 42.38 18.92 -16.66
C ILE A 201 42.77 18.28 -18.00
N PRO A 202 43.00 19.07 -19.06
CA PRO A 202 43.37 18.53 -20.36
C PRO A 202 44.78 17.89 -20.33
N ASP A 203 44.97 16.81 -21.08
CA ASP A 203 46.26 16.13 -21.27
C ASP A 203 47.33 16.95 -22.01
#